data_AF-A0A7R9GRM2-F1
#
_entry.id   AF-A0A7R9GRM2-F1
#
_cell.length_a   1.000
_cell.length_b   1.000
_cell.length_c   1.000
_cell.angle_alpha   90.00
_cell.angle_beta   90.00
_cell.angle_gamma   90.00
#
_symmetry.space_group_name_H-M   'P 1'
#
loop_
_entity.id
_entity.type
_entity.pdbx_description
1 polymer ?
#
loop_
_entity_poly.entity_id
_entity_poly.type
_entity_poly.pdbx_seq_one_letter_code
_entity_poly.pdbx_strand_id
1 'polypeptide(L)' 'MLGLLFETKEELGGKEDSKCAICFTSLNPWLCLHCGNIGCGRYVNGHAKEHCEQSSDHCLCMDCDSLAIYW' A
#
# COMPACT_ATOMS: atom_id res chain seq x y z
N MET A 1 -36.80 -17.67 -4.36
CA MET A 1 -36.52 -16.76 -5.50
C MET A 1 -36.48 -15.35 -4.91
N LEU A 2 -35.44 -14.56 -5.24
CA LEU A 2 -34.91 -13.37 -4.53
C LEU A 2 -33.83 -13.80 -3.51
N GLY A 3 -32.65 -14.24 -3.94
CA GLY A 3 -31.76 -13.50 -4.82
C GLY A 3 -30.88 -12.61 -3.94
N LEU A 4 -29.92 -13.26 -3.28
CA LEU A 4 -28.68 -12.74 -2.72
C LEU A 4 -28.40 -11.28 -3.09
N LEU A 5 -28.55 -10.37 -2.12
CA LEU A 5 -27.82 -9.10 -2.09
C LEU A 5 -26.34 -9.42 -1.82
N PHE A 6 -25.70 -10.12 -2.75
CA PHE A 6 -24.28 -9.94 -3.00
C PHE A 6 -24.21 -8.60 -3.72
N GLU A 7 -24.22 -7.52 -2.95
CA GLU A 7 -23.69 -6.25 -3.43
C GLU A 7 -22.28 -6.57 -3.91
N THR A 8 -22.06 -6.40 -5.20
CA THR A 8 -20.75 -6.51 -5.84
C THR A 8 -19.81 -5.58 -5.07
N LYS A 9 -18.95 -6.14 -4.21
CA LYS A 9 -17.70 -5.48 -3.78
C LYS A 9 -16.76 -5.37 -4.98
N GLU A 10 -17.23 -4.82 -6.09
CA GLU A 10 -16.37 -4.27 -7.12
C GLU A 10 -16.07 -2.84 -6.72
N GLU A 11 -15.11 -2.68 -5.81
CA GLU A 11 -13.99 -1.75 -5.95
C GLU A 11 -12.82 -2.36 -5.17
N LEU A 12 -11.94 -3.08 -5.87
CA LEU A 12 -10.71 -3.64 -5.31
C LEU A 12 -9.76 -2.46 -5.01
N GLY A 13 -9.81 -1.94 -3.79
CA GLY A 13 -8.86 -0.97 -3.25
C GLY A 13 -9.29 0.49 -3.50
N GLY A 14 -10.08 1.04 -2.57
CA GLY A 14 -10.33 2.47 -2.56
C GLY A 14 -9.08 3.23 -2.09
N LYS A 15 -8.93 4.51 -2.46
CA LYS A 15 -7.82 5.37 -2.00
C LYS A 15 -7.69 5.41 -0.46
N GLU A 16 -8.79 5.15 0.25
CA GLU A 16 -8.86 4.99 1.71
C GLU A 16 -7.97 3.86 2.24
N ASP A 17 -7.78 2.78 1.47
CA ASP A 17 -7.02 1.58 1.84
C ASP A 17 -5.50 1.76 1.66
N SER A 18 -5.08 2.82 0.96
CA SER A 18 -3.68 3.10 0.63
C SER A 18 -3.09 4.20 1.51
N LYS A 19 -3.08 3.99 2.83
CA LYS A 19 -2.51 4.92 3.82
C LYS A 19 -1.26 4.33 4.47
N CYS A 20 -0.27 5.17 4.73
CA CYS A 20 0.92 4.75 5.46
C CYS A 20 0.55 4.22 6.86
N ALA A 21 1.03 3.04 7.22
CA ALA A 21 0.76 2.38 8.49
C ALA A 21 1.34 3.12 9.71
N ILE A 22 2.29 4.04 9.49
CA ILE A 22 3.00 4.77 10.56
C ILE A 22 2.40 6.17 10.77
N CYS A 23 2.29 6.98 9.72
CA CYS A 23 1.85 8.38 9.83
C CYS A 23 0.49 8.66 9.18
N PHE A 24 -0.21 7.64 8.70
CA PHE A 24 -1.57 7.70 8.14
C PHE A 24 -1.78 8.63 6.93
N THR A 25 -0.69 9.16 6.36
CA THR A 25 -0.75 9.94 5.12
C THR A 25 -1.17 9.06 3.96
N SER A 26 -2.03 9.61 3.09
CA SER A 26 -2.37 9.04 1.78
C SER A 26 -1.49 9.61 0.66
N LEU A 27 -0.46 10.39 1.00
CA LEU A 27 0.50 10.92 0.03
C LEU A 27 1.56 9.86 -0.29
N ASN A 28 1.64 9.52 -1.57
CA ASN A 28 2.64 8.60 -2.14
C ASN A 28 2.81 7.30 -1.31
N PRO A 29 1.74 6.50 -1.17
CA PRO A 29 1.78 5.21 -0.48
C PRO A 29 2.48 4.14 -1.32
N TRP A 30 3.29 3.31 -0.67
CA TRP A 30 4.01 2.19 -1.26
C TRP A 30 3.69 0.92 -0.50
N LEU A 31 3.24 -0.10 -1.21
CA LEU A 31 2.94 -1.44 -0.72
C LEU A 31 4.20 -2.31 -0.80
N CYS A 32 4.64 -2.86 0.32
CA CYS A 32 5.65 -3.92 0.35
C CYS A 32 5.09 -5.19 -0.28
N LEU A 33 5.72 -5.69 -1.34
CA LEU A 33 5.25 -6.88 -2.06
C LEU A 33 5.59 -8.19 -1.34
N HIS A 34 6.43 -8.15 -0.31
CA HIS A 34 6.72 -9.31 0.54
C HIS A 34 5.64 -9.54 1.59
N CYS A 35 5.20 -8.49 2.30
CA CYS A 35 4.36 -8.62 3.50
C CYS A 35 3.06 -7.80 3.49
N GLY A 36 2.85 -6.94 2.48
CA GLY A 36 1.66 -6.09 2.38
C GLY A 36 1.67 -4.83 3.27
N ASN A 37 2.77 -4.50 3.95
CA ASN A 37 2.88 -3.26 4.71
C ASN A 37 2.85 -2.04 3.78
N ILE A 38 2.12 -0.98 4.16
CA ILE A 38 2.07 0.28 3.39
C ILE A 38 2.89 1.36 4.09
N GLY A 39 3.93 1.86 3.42
CA GLY A 39 4.75 2.99 3.87
C GLY A 39 4.59 4.20 2.97
N CYS A 40 4.76 5.42 3.48
CA CYS A 40 4.84 6.60 2.62
C CYS A 40 6.21 6.72 1.96
N GLY A 41 6.24 7.30 0.76
CA GLY A 41 7.45 7.40 -0.05
C GLY A 41 8.50 8.36 0.50
N ARG A 42 9.66 8.34 -0.16
CA ARG A 42 10.88 9.03 0.26
C ARG A 42 10.77 10.55 0.42
N TYR A 43 9.86 11.16 -0.33
CA TYR A 43 9.63 12.61 -0.32
C TYR A 43 8.49 13.04 0.62
N VAL A 44 7.91 12.09 1.35
CA VAL A 44 6.96 12.35 2.43
C VAL A 44 7.70 12.18 3.76
N ASN A 45 7.63 11.01 4.40
CA ASN A 45 8.42 10.68 5.59
C ASN A 45 9.35 9.46 5.40
N GLY A 46 9.30 8.79 4.24
CA GLY A 46 10.23 7.70 3.93
C GLY A 46 9.99 6.37 4.66
N HIS A 47 8.82 6.17 5.26
CA HIS A 47 8.50 4.94 6.00
C HIS A 47 8.55 3.65 5.16
N ALA A 48 8.34 3.72 3.84
CA ALA A 48 8.53 2.56 2.96
C ALA A 48 10.01 2.15 2.86
N LYS A 49 10.92 3.13 2.79
CA LYS A 49 12.36 2.89 2.78
C LYS A 49 12.85 2.38 4.13
N GLU A 50 12.37 2.99 5.22
CA GLU A 50 12.70 2.53 6.58
C GLU A 50 12.27 1.06 6.79
N HIS A 51 11.08 0.69 6.29
CA HIS A 51 10.62 -0.70 6.32
C HIS A 51 11.58 -1.67 5.60
N CYS A 52 12.03 -1.32 4.39
CA CYS A 52 13.05 -2.10 3.67
C CYS A 52 14.38 -2.19 4.44
N GLU A 53 14.80 -1.12 5.12
CA GLU A 53 16.06 -1.12 5.88
C GLU A 53 15.98 -1.95 7.17
N GLN A 54 14.77 -2.10 7.75
CA GLN A 54 14.53 -2.93 8.92
C GLN A 54 14.35 -4.42 8.61
N SER A 55 14.10 -4.79 7.35
CA SER A 55 13.81 -6.18 6.95
C SER A 55 14.46 -6.47 5.60
N SER A 56 15.58 -7.20 5.62
CA SER A 56 16.45 -7.41 4.45
C SER A 56 15.78 -8.13 3.27
N ASP A 57 14.69 -8.84 3.50
CA ASP A 57 13.87 -9.55 2.52
C ASP A 57 12.65 -8.73 2.04
N HIS A 58 12.44 -7.53 2.57
CA HIS A 58 11.33 -6.63 2.23
C HIS A 58 11.77 -5.46 1.33
N CYS A 59 12.58 -5.75 0.31
CA CYS A 59 13.13 -4.72 -0.59
C CYS A 59 12.18 -4.30 -1.72
N LEU A 60 11.29 -5.20 -2.15
CA LEU A 60 10.42 -4.89 -3.28
C LEU A 60 9.13 -4.19 -2.83
N CYS A 61 8.87 -3.00 -3.39
CA CYS A 61 7.65 -2.24 -3.12
C CYS A 61 7.03 -1.66 -4.39
N MET A 62 5.71 -1.45 -4.36
CA MET A 62 4.92 -0.90 -5.45
C MET A 62 4.18 0.34 -4.99
N ASP A 63 4.26 1.42 -5.75
CA ASP A 63 3.49 2.65 -5.54
C ASP A 63 1.99 2.37 -5.79
N CYS A 64 1.11 2.66 -4.83
CA CYS A 64 -0.30 2.27 -4.92
C CYS A 64 -1.10 3.14 -5.92
N ASP A 65 -0.58 4.30 -6.34
CA ASP A 65 -1.28 5.19 -7.28
C ASP A 65 -0.84 4.92 -8.74
N SER A 66 0.45 4.76 -8.99
CA SER A 66 1.06 4.62 -10.31
C SER A 66 1.40 3.19 -10.71
N LEU A 67 1.39 2.26 -9.75
CA LEU A 67 1.82 0.87 -9.91
C LEU A 67 3.28 0.72 -10.34
N ALA A 68 4.08 1.78 -10.18
CA ALA A 68 5.52 1.72 -10.38
C ALA A 68 6.17 0.87 -9.27
N ILE A 69 7.15 0.05 -9.66
CA ILE A 69 7.86 -0.84 -8.73
C ILE A 69 9.24 -0.24 -8.42
N TYR A 70 9.66 -0.34 -7.17
CA TYR A 70 10.98 0.03 -6.67
C TYR A 70 11.60 -1.15 -5.88
N TRP A 71 12.92 -1.24 -5.88
CA TRP A 71 13.73 -2.23 -5.13
C TRP A 71 14.57 -1.56 -4.04
#